data_AF-A0A258SMI1-F1
#
_entry.id   AF-A0A258SMI1-F1
#
_cell.length_a   1.000
_cell.length_b   1.000
_cell.length_c   1.000
_cell.angle_alpha   90.00
_cell.angle_beta   90.00
_cell.angle_gamma   90.00
#
_symmetry.space_group_name_H-M   'P 1'
#
loop_
_entity.id
_entity.type
_entity.pdbx_description
1 polymer ?
#
loop_
_entity_poly.entity_id
_entity_poly.type
_entity_poly.pdbx_seq_one_letter_code
_entity_poly.pdbx_strand_id
1 'polypeptide(L)' 'MAKDVKAGDAPTVNGKPLKITTSYGVKVNNAKVTATDIEASNGVIHVIDSVLLP' A
#
# COMPACT_ATOMS: atom_id res chain seq x y z
N MET A 1 10.71 2.64 2.28
CA MET A 1 10.20 3.93 1.74
C MET A 1 9.46 3.66 0.44
N ALA A 2 8.67 4.59 -0.09
CA ALA A 2 7.91 4.38 -1.34
C ALA A 2 8.78 3.94 -2.55
N LYS A 3 10.07 4.31 -2.55
CA LYS A 3 11.05 3.89 -3.56
C LYS A 3 11.37 2.37 -3.55
N ASP A 4 11.11 1.69 -2.44
CA ASP A 4 11.43 0.26 -2.26
C ASP A 4 10.23 -0.65 -2.59
N VAL A 5 9.08 -0.06 -2.94
CA VAL A 5 7.85 -0.78 -3.25
C VAL A 5 7.97 -1.41 -4.62
N LYS A 6 8.11 -2.73 -4.64
CA LYS A 6 8.06 -3.55 -5.86
C LYS A 6 6.62 -4.02 -6.10
N ALA A 7 6.24 -4.12 -7.36
CA ALA A 7 4.96 -4.73 -7.72
C ALA A 7 4.96 -6.20 -7.26
N GLY A 8 3.87 -6.64 -6.63
CA GLY A 8 3.77 -7.97 -6.06
C GLY A 8 2.70 -8.08 -4.98
N ASP A 9 2.58 -9.27 -4.42
CA ASP A 9 1.64 -9.55 -3.34
C ASP A 9 2.29 -9.25 -1.98
N ALA A 10 1.58 -8.47 -1.16
CA ALA A 10 1.98 -8.15 0.21
C ALA A 10 1.10 -8.94 1.20
N PRO A 11 1.71 -9.70 2.15
CA PRO A 11 0.94 -10.40 3.16
C PRO A 11 0.25 -9.41 4.11
N THR A 12 -0.98 -9.73 4.51
CA THR A 12 -1.70 -8.98 5.54
C THR A 12 -1.90 -9.79 6.80
N VAL A 13 -2.17 -9.10 7.90
CA VAL A 13 -2.53 -9.73 9.19
C VAL A 13 -3.83 -10.54 9.11
N ASN A 14 -4.70 -10.26 8.13
CA ASN A 14 -5.93 -11.02 7.88
C ASN A 14 -5.67 -12.26 6.98
N GLY A 15 -4.42 -12.54 6.62
CA GLY A 15 -4.05 -13.71 5.82
C GLY A 15 -4.41 -13.63 4.33
N LYS A 16 -5.22 -12.66 3.91
CA LYS A 16 -5.49 -12.38 2.49
C LYS A 16 -4.43 -11.43 1.93
N PRO A 17 -3.66 -11.80 0.89
CA PRO A 17 -2.64 -10.93 0.34
C PRO A 17 -3.26 -9.70 -0.36
N LEU A 18 -2.59 -8.57 -0.28
CA LEU A 18 -2.92 -7.37 -1.04
C LEU A 18 -2.03 -7.27 -2.27
N LYS A 19 -2.63 -6.99 -3.42
CA LYS A 19 -1.90 -6.81 -4.67
C LYS A 19 -1.38 -5.38 -4.77
N ILE A 20 -0.07 -5.22 -4.85
CA ILE A 20 0.55 -3.91 -5.06
C ILE A 20 0.95 -3.77 -6.52
N THR A 21 0.51 -2.68 -7.16
CA THR A 21 0.89 -2.35 -8.54
C THR A 21 1.55 -0.98 -8.60
N THR A 22 2.54 -0.83 -9.48
CA THR A 22 3.36 0.39 -9.60
C THR A 22 3.31 1.02 -10.98
N SER A 23 2.54 0.46 -11.92
CA SER A 23 2.54 0.86 -13.34
C SER A 23 2.09 2.31 -13.61
N TYR A 24 1.29 2.91 -12.71
CA TYR A 24 0.79 4.29 -12.84
C TYR A 24 0.81 5.02 -11.47
N GLY A 25 1.87 4.78 -10.70
CA GLY A 25 1.93 5.09 -9.27
C GLY A 25 1.56 3.88 -8.41
N VAL A 26 1.79 4.00 -7.10
CA VAL A 26 1.52 2.91 -6.17
C VAL A 26 0.01 2.76 -5.96
N LYS A 27 -0.50 1.56 -6.24
CA LYS A 27 -1.87 1.16 -5.91
C LYS A 27 -1.86 -0.10 -5.08
N VAL A 28 -2.77 -0.15 -4.11
CA VAL A 28 -3.06 -1.31 -3.29
C VAL A 28 -4.44 -1.83 -3.71
N ASN A 29 -4.46 -2.99 -4.36
CA ASN A 29 -5.59 -3.48 -5.14
C ASN A 29 -6.08 -2.41 -6.14
N ASN A 30 -7.27 -1.83 -5.89
CA ASN A 30 -7.86 -0.78 -6.71
C ASN A 30 -7.70 0.63 -6.10
N ALA A 31 -7.23 0.72 -4.85
CA ALA A 31 -7.05 2.00 -4.16
C ALA A 31 -5.70 2.63 -4.55
N LYS A 32 -5.70 3.92 -4.87
CA LYS A 32 -4.49 4.66 -5.21
C LYS A 32 -3.88 5.24 -3.95
N VAL A 33 -2.56 5.13 -3.82
CA VAL A 33 -1.82 5.80 -2.75
C VAL A 33 -1.68 7.29 -3.09
N THR A 34 -2.15 8.16 -2.19
CA THR A 34 -2.19 9.62 -2.36
C THR A 34 -1.08 10.33 -1.58
N ALA A 35 -0.67 9.78 -0.45
CA ALA A 35 0.49 10.23 0.32
C ALA A 35 1.30 9.03 0.81
N THR A 36 2.62 9.17 0.84
CA THR A 36 3.56 8.11 1.22
C THR A 36 4.48 8.58 2.34
N ASP A 37 5.15 7.62 2.99
CA ASP A 37 6.27 7.89 3.89
C ASP A 37 5.96 8.81 5.08
N ILE A 38 4.73 8.73 5.63
CA ILE A 38 4.38 9.42 6.86
C ILE A 38 4.98 8.63 8.04
N GLU A 39 5.98 9.21 8.70
CA GLU A 39 6.64 8.57 9.84
C GLU A 39 5.72 8.48 11.05
N ALA A 40 5.63 7.29 11.62
CA ALA A 40 4.98 7.02 12.89
C ALA A 40 5.99 6.37 13.84
N SER A 41 5.74 6.43 15.14
CA SER A 41 6.63 5.87 16.16
C SER A 41 6.88 4.37 16.03
N ASN A 42 6.01 3.66 15.30
CA ASN A 42 6.02 2.22 15.13
C ASN A 42 6.00 1.77 13.65
N GLY A 43 6.24 2.67 12.71
CA GLY A 43 6.23 2.30 11.29
C GLY A 43 6.01 3.47 10.35
N VAL A 44 5.47 3.16 9.17
CA VAL A 44 5.25 4.13 8.10
C VAL A 44 3.82 4.02 7.60
N ILE A 45 3.14 5.17 7.52
CA ILE A 45 1.77 5.28 7.03
C ILE A 45 1.77 5.71 5.57
N HIS A 46 0.89 5.08 4.79
CA HIS A 46 0.57 5.47 3.42
C HIS A 46 -0.93 5.74 3.35
N VAL A 47 -1.32 6.85 2.74
CA VAL A 47 -2.72 7.26 2.60
C VAL A 47 -3.25 6.74 1.28
N ILE A 48 -4.45 6.17 1.28
CA ILE A 48 -5.16 5.69 0.08
C ILE A 48 -6.47 6.45 -0.11
N ASP A 49 -6.92 6.54 -1.37
CA ASP A 49 -8.15 7.26 -1.73
C ASP A 49 -9.45 6.45 -1.55
N SER A 50 -9.35 5.15 -1.28
CA SER A 50 -10.49 4.22 -1.27
C SER A 50 -10.38 3.22 -0.11
N VAL A 51 -11.52 2.82 0.45
CA VAL A 51 -11.57 1.79 1.51
C VAL A 51 -11.33 0.41 0.90
N LEU A 52 -10.45 -0.37 1.54
CA LEU A 52 -10.25 -1.78 1.20
C LEU A 52 -11.34 -2.63 1.86
N LEU A 53 -12.03 -3.43 1.05
CA LEU A 53 -12.95 -4.46 1.54
C LEU A 53 -12.21 -5.80 1.63
N PRO A 54 -12.50 -6.61 2.67
CA PRO A 54 -11.77 -7.84 2.95
C PRO A 54 -12.05 -8.97 1.95
#